data_AF-A0A1C5CMP4-F1
#
_entry.id   AF-A0A1C5CMP4-F1
#
_cell.length_a   1.000
_cell.length_b   1.000
_cell.length_c   1.000
_cell.angle_alpha   90.00
_cell.angle_beta   90.00
_cell.angle_gamma   90.00
#
_symmetry.space_group_name_H-M   'P 1'
#
loop_
_entity.id
_entity.type
_entity.pdbx_description
1 polymer ?
#
loop_
_entity_poly.entity_id
_entity_poly.type
_entity_poly.pdbx_seq_one_letter_code
_entity_poly.pdbx_strand_id
1 'polypeptide(L)'
;MTSEAERQFHRAMVLGVERLKREINYNATRFMEMVGELGGAEAARQLLRGRDASDGFTTLWEHGRLEMSVEAFVLLPWYRELFTEEQLETAGRRLREHRFDVERFLRASTQSPPGWVAPDPTQAG
;
A
#
# COMPACT_ATOMS: atom_id res chain seq x y z
N MET A 1 8.61 -18.36 8.73
CA MET A 1 9.06 -18.16 7.33
C MET A 1 8.18 -17.07 6.74
N THR A 2 8.77 -15.97 6.26
CA THR A 2 8.01 -14.89 5.59
C THR A 2 7.45 -15.40 4.27
N SER A 3 6.16 -15.16 4.01
CA SER A 3 5.53 -15.61 2.76
C SER A 3 6.08 -14.84 1.54
N GLU A 4 5.86 -15.35 0.33
CA GLU A 4 6.22 -14.65 -0.90
C GLU A 4 5.44 -13.32 -1.03
N ALA A 5 4.15 -13.32 -0.71
CA ALA A 5 3.33 -12.12 -0.68
C ALA A 5 3.88 -11.06 0.29
N GLU A 6 4.36 -11.45 1.46
CA GLU A 6 4.98 -10.51 2.42
C GLU A 6 6.29 -9.91 1.88
N ARG A 7 7.13 -10.72 1.21
CA ARG A 7 8.36 -10.21 0.57
C ARG A 7 8.04 -9.21 -0.53
N GLN A 8 7.07 -9.54 -1.38
CA GLN A 8 6.61 -8.66 -2.45
C GLN A 8 6.01 -7.38 -1.91
N PHE A 9 5.17 -7.46 -0.89
CA PHE A 9 4.59 -6.29 -0.23
C PHE A 9 5.67 -5.38 0.35
N HIS A 10 6.66 -5.95 1.05
CA HIS A 10 7.80 -5.17 1.54
C HIS A 10 8.53 -4.45 0.41
N ARG A 11 8.87 -5.15 -0.68
CA ARG A 11 9.51 -4.54 -1.85
C ARG A 11 8.65 -3.43 -2.46
N ALA A 12 7.35 -3.63 -2.55
CA ALA A 12 6.41 -2.65 -3.09
C ALA A 12 6.35 -1.38 -2.23
N MET A 13 6.41 -1.50 -0.89
CA MET A 13 6.49 -0.33 0.01
C MET A 13 7.77 0.48 -0.22
N VAL A 14 8.92 -0.19 -0.31
CA VAL A 14 10.22 0.46 -0.55
C VAL A 14 10.23 1.20 -1.89
N LEU A 15 9.87 0.51 -2.98
CA LEU A 15 9.84 1.09 -4.32
C LEU A 15 8.79 2.21 -4.45
N GLY A 16 7.66 2.08 -3.75
CA GLY A 16 6.63 3.10 -3.69
C GLY A 16 7.14 4.41 -3.10
N VAL A 17 7.84 4.34 -1.97
CA VAL A 17 8.44 5.53 -1.33
C VAL A 17 9.52 6.16 -2.21
N GLU A 18 10.39 5.37 -2.83
CA GLU A 18 11.38 5.89 -3.79
C GLU A 18 10.72 6.64 -4.95
N ARG A 19 9.61 6.10 -5.47
CA ARG A 19 8.86 6.72 -6.55
C ARG A 19 8.20 8.03 -6.12
N LEU A 20 7.58 8.06 -4.94
CA LEU A 20 7.00 9.27 -4.37
C LEU A 20 8.04 10.37 -4.16
N LYS A 21 9.25 10.00 -3.72
CA LYS A 21 10.37 10.94 -3.62
C LYS A 21 10.76 11.54 -4.97
N ARG A 22 10.75 10.75 -6.05
CA ARG A 22 11.10 11.23 -7.41
C ARG A 22 9.98 12.06 -8.04
N GLU A 23 8.72 11.69 -7.83
CA GLU A 23 7.58 12.28 -8.54
C GLU A 23 6.98 13.50 -7.81
N ILE A 24 6.97 13.49 -6.47
CA ILE A 24 6.35 14.56 -5.67
C ILE A 24 7.27 15.09 -4.55
N ASN A 25 8.56 14.71 -4.53
CA ASN A 25 9.53 15.08 -3.50
C ASN A 25 9.09 14.71 -2.06
N TYR A 26 8.21 13.72 -1.91
CA TYR A 26 7.76 13.23 -0.61
C TYR A 26 8.66 12.12 -0.11
N ASN A 27 9.20 12.29 1.10
CA ASN A 27 10.04 11.29 1.76
C ASN A 27 9.35 10.78 3.03
N ALA A 28 8.85 9.55 2.99
CA ALA A 28 8.13 8.91 4.09
C ALA A 28 9.10 8.31 5.14
N THR A 29 10.00 9.12 5.71
CA THR A 29 11.11 8.65 6.57
C THR A 29 10.64 7.73 7.70
N ARG A 30 9.65 8.16 8.48
CA ARG A 30 9.11 7.36 9.60
C ARG A 30 8.50 6.04 9.15
N PHE A 31 7.85 6.04 7.99
CA PHE A 31 7.30 4.81 7.44
C PHE A 31 8.41 3.86 6.97
N MET A 32 9.45 4.38 6.33
CA MET A 32 10.61 3.57 5.92
C MET A 32 11.38 2.98 7.10
N GLU A 33 11.50 3.70 8.21
CA GLU A 33 12.04 3.17 9.47
C GLU A 33 11.21 1.98 9.94
N MET A 34 9.87 2.13 10.02
CA MET A 34 8.97 1.02 10.38
C MET A 34 9.09 -0.17 9.43
N VAL A 35 9.19 0.07 8.12
CA VAL A 35 9.35 -0.99 7.11
C VAL A 35 10.68 -1.73 7.28
N GLY A 36 11.75 -1.03 7.65
CA GLY A 36 13.06 -1.62 7.93
C GLY A 36 13.10 -2.46 9.20
N GLU A 37 12.39 -2.04 10.25
CA GLU A 37 12.37 -2.73 11.55
C GLU A 37 11.38 -3.90 11.60
N LEU A 38 10.18 -3.71 11.02
CA LEU A 38 9.05 -4.63 11.18
C LEU A 38 8.74 -5.42 9.91
N GLY A 39 9.22 -4.97 8.76
CA GLY A 39 8.76 -5.42 7.45
C GLY A 39 7.53 -4.65 6.97
N GLY A 40 7.24 -4.76 5.67
CA GLY A 40 6.20 -3.94 5.04
C GLY A 40 4.79 -4.23 5.56
N ALA A 41 4.44 -5.52 5.68
CA ALA A 41 3.11 -5.93 6.11
C ALA A 41 2.81 -5.50 7.55
N GLU A 42 3.72 -5.72 8.48
CA GLU A 42 3.55 -5.28 9.88
C GLU A 42 3.52 -3.75 10.01
N ALA A 43 4.37 -3.03 9.27
CA ALA A 43 4.31 -1.57 9.24
C ALA A 43 2.93 -1.07 8.76
N ALA A 44 2.39 -1.68 7.71
CA ALA A 44 1.05 -1.38 7.22
C ALA A 44 -0.06 -1.72 8.24
N ARG A 45 0.03 -2.88 8.90
CA ARG A 45 -0.89 -3.27 9.98
C ARG A 45 -0.88 -2.24 11.11
N GLN A 46 0.28 -1.71 11.49
CA GLN A 46 0.36 -0.65 12.50
C GLN A 46 -0.31 0.65 12.05
N LEU A 47 -0.12 1.10 10.79
CA LEU A 47 -0.78 2.30 10.27
C LEU A 47 -2.32 2.17 10.23
N LEU A 48 -2.82 0.96 9.99
CA LEU A 48 -4.26 0.70 9.92
C LEU A 48 -4.91 0.57 11.31
N ARG A 49 -4.13 0.38 12.40
CA ARG A 49 -4.66 0.41 13.78
C ARG A 49 -5.04 1.81 14.27
N GLY A 50 -4.47 2.85 13.67
CA GLY A 50 -4.82 4.24 13.99
C GLY A 50 -6.29 4.54 13.68
N ARG A 51 -6.97 5.34 14.50
CA ARG A 51 -8.33 5.80 14.17
C ARG A 51 -8.31 6.74 12.97
N ASP A 52 -7.33 7.64 12.96
CA ASP A 52 -7.18 8.68 11.94
C ASP A 52 -6.20 8.27 10.84
N ALA A 53 -6.33 8.92 9.68
CA ALA A 53 -5.36 8.79 8.61
C ALA A 53 -3.97 9.27 9.06
N SER A 54 -2.93 8.61 8.58
CA SER A 54 -1.56 9.04 8.88
C SER A 54 -1.21 10.34 8.15
N ASP A 55 -0.24 11.11 8.68
CA ASP A 55 0.26 12.32 8.00
C ASP A 55 0.73 12.02 6.56
N GLY A 56 1.30 10.82 6.35
CA GLY A 56 1.70 10.36 5.02
C GLY A 56 0.50 10.14 4.09
N PHE A 57 -0.59 9.58 4.59
CA PHE A 57 -1.83 9.46 3.83
C PHE A 57 -2.38 10.83 3.43
N THR A 58 -2.44 11.77 4.37
CA THR A 58 -2.89 13.15 4.08
C THR A 58 -2.01 13.81 3.01
N THR A 59 -0.69 13.65 3.10
CA THR A 59 0.23 14.18 2.09
C THR A 59 -0.05 13.59 0.70
N LEU A 60 -0.29 12.28 0.62
CA LEU A 60 -0.62 11.62 -0.65
C LEU A 60 -1.96 12.11 -1.21
N TRP A 61 -2.95 12.34 -0.34
CA TRP A 61 -4.22 12.90 -0.75
C TRP A 61 -4.08 14.31 -1.34
N GLU A 62 -3.33 15.20 -0.69
CA GLU A 62 -3.08 16.56 -1.17
C GLU A 62 -2.40 16.60 -2.54
N HIS A 63 -1.59 15.57 -2.85
CA HIS A 63 -0.91 15.43 -4.13
C HIS A 63 -1.69 14.59 -5.16
N GLY A 64 -2.89 14.11 -4.83
CA GLY A 64 -3.69 13.25 -5.71
C GLY A 64 -3.03 11.89 -5.99
N ARG A 65 -2.24 11.38 -5.04
CA ARG A 65 -1.44 10.14 -5.13
C ARG A 65 -1.93 9.03 -4.20
N LEU A 66 -3.23 9.00 -3.90
CA LEU A 66 -3.81 7.99 -3.01
C LEU A 66 -3.69 6.56 -3.55
N GLU A 67 -3.53 6.38 -4.87
CA GLU A 67 -3.22 5.08 -5.46
C GLU A 67 -1.87 4.50 -5.01
N MET A 68 -0.99 5.34 -4.45
CA MET A 68 0.32 4.97 -3.88
C MET A 68 0.29 4.81 -2.35
N SER A 69 -0.88 4.96 -1.72
CA SER A 69 -1.03 4.82 -0.27
C SER A 69 -0.99 3.35 0.17
N VAL A 70 -0.66 3.15 1.45
CA VAL A 70 -0.75 1.83 2.08
C VAL A 70 -2.17 1.28 2.00
N GLU A 71 -3.16 2.14 2.24
CA GLU A 71 -4.58 1.82 2.16
C GLU A 71 -4.97 1.28 0.78
N ALA A 72 -4.46 1.85 -0.30
CA ALA A 72 -4.71 1.33 -1.64
C ALA A 72 -4.01 -0.03 -1.85
N PHE A 73 -2.77 -0.16 -1.37
CA PHE A 73 -1.98 -1.37 -1.59
C PHE A 73 -2.51 -2.58 -0.83
N VAL A 74 -2.99 -2.42 0.41
CA VAL A 74 -3.55 -3.54 1.18
C VAL A 74 -4.81 -4.13 0.55
N LEU A 75 -5.54 -3.33 -0.24
CA LEU A 75 -6.75 -3.77 -0.94
C LEU A 75 -6.47 -4.54 -2.22
N LEU A 76 -5.22 -4.55 -2.71
CA LEU A 76 -4.87 -5.27 -3.94
C LEU A 76 -5.10 -6.79 -3.76
N PRO A 77 -5.67 -7.48 -4.75
CA PRO A 77 -6.07 -8.89 -4.60
C PRO A 77 -4.94 -9.85 -4.19
N TRP A 78 -3.70 -9.56 -4.57
CA TRP A 78 -2.52 -10.37 -4.23
C TRP A 78 -1.89 -10.02 -2.87
N TYR A 79 -2.38 -8.98 -2.19
CA TYR A 79 -1.93 -8.59 -0.85
C TYR A 79 -3.01 -8.66 0.22
N ARG A 80 -4.29 -8.63 -0.17
CA ARG A 80 -5.41 -8.61 0.78
C ARG A 80 -5.38 -9.75 1.80
N GLU A 81 -4.85 -10.92 1.44
CA GLU A 81 -4.74 -12.08 2.33
C GLU A 81 -3.72 -11.88 3.47
N LEU A 82 -2.85 -10.87 3.37
CA LEU A 82 -1.92 -10.49 4.44
C LEU A 82 -2.62 -9.71 5.56
N PHE A 83 -3.86 -9.25 5.35
CA PHE A 83 -4.55 -8.34 6.25
C PHE A 83 -5.89 -8.91 6.69
N THR A 84 -6.37 -8.49 7.86
CA THR A 84 -7.69 -8.87 8.37
C THR A 84 -8.78 -8.08 7.67
N GLU A 85 -10.01 -8.59 7.68
CA GLU A 85 -11.15 -7.86 7.11
C GLU A 85 -11.30 -6.46 7.73
N GLU A 86 -11.13 -6.31 9.05
CA GLU A 86 -11.16 -5.02 9.75
C GLU A 86 -10.10 -4.02 9.21
N GLN A 87 -8.92 -4.52 8.87
CA GLN A 87 -7.85 -3.69 8.29
C GLN A 87 -8.21 -3.26 6.86
N LEU A 88 -8.77 -4.17 6.06
CA LEU A 88 -9.23 -3.88 4.71
C LEU A 88 -10.41 -2.90 4.73
N GLU A 89 -11.36 -3.07 5.64
CA GLU A 89 -12.48 -2.15 5.85
C GLU A 89 -11.98 -0.76 6.24
N THR A 90 -11.02 -0.67 7.16
CA THR A 90 -10.41 0.61 7.57
C THR A 90 -9.73 1.30 6.40
N ALA A 91 -8.93 0.57 5.61
CA ALA A 91 -8.28 1.10 4.43
C ALA A 91 -9.29 1.61 3.39
N GLY A 92 -10.30 0.79 3.06
CA GLY A 92 -11.34 1.15 2.12
C GLY A 92 -12.19 2.33 2.60
N ARG A 93 -12.48 2.42 3.91
CA ARG A 93 -13.20 3.55 4.50
C ARG A 93 -12.41 4.85 4.34
N ARG A 94 -11.14 4.88 4.73
CA ARG A 94 -10.27 6.07 4.60
C ARG A 94 -10.19 6.56 3.15
N LEU A 95 -10.03 5.66 2.19
CA LEU A 95 -10.01 6.01 0.76
C LEU A 95 -11.34 6.65 0.30
N ARG A 96 -12.48 6.06 0.68
CA ARG A 96 -13.81 6.58 0.30
C ARG A 96 -14.13 7.92 0.96
N GLU A 97 -13.74 8.11 2.21
CA GLU A 97 -13.86 9.40 2.93
C GLU A 97 -13.15 10.53 2.17
N HIS A 98 -12.07 10.19 1.45
CA HIS A 98 -11.29 11.11 0.62
C HIS A 98 -11.69 11.09 -0.87
N ARG A 99 -12.87 10.53 -1.18
CA ARG A 99 -13.46 10.44 -2.54
C ARG A 99 -12.59 9.67 -3.54
N PHE A 100 -11.75 8.74 -3.09
CA PHE A 100 -11.00 7.86 -3.95
C PHE A 100 -11.89 6.72 -4.48
N ASP A 101 -11.87 6.49 -5.79
CA ASP A 101 -12.62 5.42 -6.45
C ASP A 101 -11.86 4.08 -6.34
N VAL A 102 -12.09 3.38 -5.22
CA VAL A 102 -11.48 2.08 -4.91
C VAL A 102 -11.79 1.06 -5.99
N GLU A 103 -13.04 1.00 -6.47
CA GLU A 103 -13.46 0.00 -7.47
C GLU A 103 -12.74 0.20 -8.80
N ARG A 104 -12.62 1.46 -9.25
CA ARG A 104 -11.86 1.78 -10.45
C ARG A 104 -10.38 1.46 -10.28
N PHE A 105 -9.78 1.76 -9.13
CA PHE A 105 -8.39 1.43 -8.85
C PHE A 105 -8.16 -0.09 -8.93
N LEU A 106 -8.93 -0.89 -8.20
CA LEU A 106 -8.79 -2.34 -8.17
C LEU A 106 -9.00 -2.97 -9.56
N ARG A 107 -9.99 -2.47 -10.32
CA ARG A 107 -10.21 -2.91 -11.70
C ARG A 107 -9.03 -2.57 -12.61
N ALA A 108 -8.43 -1.39 -12.48
CA ALA A 108 -7.28 -1.00 -13.29
C ALA A 108 -6.04 -1.82 -12.92
N SER A 109 -5.80 -2.03 -11.62
CA SER A 109 -4.65 -2.80 -11.12
C SER A 109 -4.72 -4.28 -11.49
N THR A 110 -5.91 -4.87 -11.57
CA THR A 110 -6.06 -6.27 -12.02
C THR A 110 -5.87 -6.44 -13.53
N GLN A 111 -6.23 -5.43 -14.33
CA GLN A 111 -6.01 -5.44 -15.78
C GLN A 111 -4.56 -5.16 -16.17
N SER A 112 -3.88 -4.31 -15.40
CA SER A 112 -2.50 -3.89 -15.67
C SER A 112 -1.77 -3.72 -14.34
N PRO A 113 -1.32 -4.82 -13.73
CA PRO A 113 -0.65 -4.75 -12.46
C PRO A 113 0.71 -4.06 -12.66
N PRO A 114 1.08 -3.08 -11.80
CA PRO A 114 2.35 -2.40 -11.97
C PRO A 114 3.49 -3.42 -11.85
N GLY A 115 4.39 -3.50 -12.83
CA GLY A 115 5.47 -4.50 -12.85
C GLY A 115 6.47 -4.43 -11.68
N TRP A 116 6.35 -3.42 -10.82
CA TRP A 116 7.13 -3.25 -9.58
C TRP A 116 6.33 -3.57 -8.31
N VAL A 117 5.05 -3.90 -8.44
CA VAL A 117 4.09 -4.25 -7.36
C VAL A 117 3.51 -5.66 -7.57
N ALA A 118 3.38 -6.11 -8.81
CA ALA A 118 2.81 -7.42 -9.11
C ALA A 118 3.73 -8.55 -8.64
N PRO A 119 3.19 -9.67 -8.14
CA PRO A 119 3.91 -10.94 -8.17
C PRO A 119 4.40 -11.21 -9.59
N ASP A 120 5.65 -11.66 -9.72
CA ASP A 120 6.18 -12.10 -11.01
C ASP A 120 5.24 -13.19 -11.57
N PRO A 121 4.61 -12.98 -12.74
CA PRO A 121 3.69 -13.98 -13.32
C PRO A 121 4.39 -15.31 -13.61
N THR A 122 5.73 -15.34 -13.57
CA THR A 122 6.56 -16.52 -13.81
C THR A 122 6.73 -17.44 -12.59
N GLN A 123 6.13 -17.12 -11.43
CA GLN A 123 6.21 -17.94 -10.19
C GLN A 123 4.98 -18.84 -9.96
N ALA A 124 4.10 -18.99 -10.96
CA ALA A 124 3.08 -20.03 -10.99
C ALA A 124 3.56 -21.17 -11.91
N GLY A 125 4.39 -22.07 -11.37
CA GLY A 125 4.94 -23.23 -12.07
C GLY A 125 5.40 -24.30 -11.12
#